data_AF-A0A523VYI7-F1
#
_entry.id   AF-A0A523VYI7-F1
#
_cell.length_a   1.000
_cell.length_b   1.000
_cell.length_c   1.000
_cell.angle_alpha   90.00
_cell.angle_beta   90.00
_cell.angle_gamma   90.00
#
_symmetry.space_group_name_H-M   'P 1'
#
loop_
_entity.id
_entity.type
_entity.pdbx_description
1 polymer ?
#
loop_
_entity_poly.entity_id
_entity_poly.type
_entity_poly.pdbx_seq_one_letter_code
_entity_poly.pdbx_strand_id
1 'polypeptide(L)'
;MYNFVPPPPIALAWPTEAFYDTTGQLIGIRIQIDFADEFEKNLILTHMFYQDISMRTEFDLEVNTGITHYVVDIYGPYEVGDYCLKIYFGGMPIGSCPFSVVADTSRLIVEGVSRYVTTSHTSDEWHYSVSF
;
A
#
# COMPACT_ATOMS: atom_id res chain seq x y z
N MET A 1 -31.39 13.49 -8.82
CA MET A 1 -30.02 13.32 -9.33
C MET A 1 -29.17 12.85 -8.17
N TYR A 2 -28.46 11.72 -8.28
CA TYR A 2 -27.45 11.35 -7.29
C TYR A 2 -26.30 12.36 -7.43
N ASN A 3 -26.02 13.13 -6.39
CA ASN A 3 -24.85 14.02 -6.36
C ASN A 3 -23.61 13.13 -6.27
N PHE A 4 -23.02 12.84 -7.42
CA PHE A 4 -21.71 12.20 -7.52
C PHE A 4 -20.68 13.09 -6.82
N VAL A 5 -19.95 12.53 -5.87
CA VAL A 5 -18.84 13.20 -5.18
C VAL A 5 -17.60 12.34 -5.43
N PRO A 6 -16.64 12.80 -6.27
CA PRO A 6 -15.38 12.09 -6.45
C PRO A 6 -14.52 12.21 -5.18
N PRO A 7 -13.58 11.27 -4.94
CA PRO A 7 -12.58 11.46 -3.91
C PRO A 7 -11.66 12.64 -4.26
N PRO A 8 -11.03 13.28 -3.27
CA PRO A 8 -9.95 14.21 -3.53
C PRO A 8 -8.82 13.50 -4.31
N PRO A 9 -8.07 14.23 -5.16
CA PRO A 9 -6.90 13.68 -5.83
C PRO A 9 -5.87 13.15 -4.83
N ILE A 10 -5.19 12.06 -5.17
CA ILE A 10 -4.02 11.63 -4.41
C ILE A 10 -2.89 12.65 -4.66
N ALA A 11 -2.39 13.26 -3.60
CA ALA A 11 -1.24 14.16 -3.64
C ALA A 11 0.08 13.38 -3.69
N LEU A 12 0.19 12.34 -2.87
CA LEU A 12 1.39 11.52 -2.80
C LEU A 12 1.07 10.10 -2.33
N ALA A 13 1.78 9.11 -2.86
CA ALA A 13 1.76 7.74 -2.36
C ALA A 13 3.16 7.12 -2.48
N TRP A 14 3.71 6.57 -1.39
CA TRP A 14 5.09 6.08 -1.36
C TRP A 14 5.33 5.04 -0.25
N PRO A 15 6.30 4.13 -0.43
CA PRO A 15 6.68 3.19 0.62
C PRO A 15 7.46 3.93 1.73
N THR A 16 7.05 3.77 2.99
CA THR A 16 7.67 4.45 4.14
C THR A 16 8.52 3.53 4.99
N GLU A 17 8.08 2.28 5.17
CA GLU A 17 8.72 1.29 6.04
C GLU A 17 8.80 -0.08 5.35
N ALA A 18 9.85 -0.85 5.65
CA ALA A 18 9.96 -2.26 5.29
C ALA A 18 10.03 -3.13 6.57
N PHE A 19 9.25 -4.20 6.60
CA PHE A 19 9.12 -5.12 7.73
C PHE A 19 9.92 -6.39 7.47
N TYR A 20 10.75 -6.78 8.44
CA TYR A 20 11.56 -7.98 8.41
C TYR A 20 11.16 -8.89 9.57
N ASP A 21 11.21 -10.19 9.36
CA ASP A 21 11.13 -11.14 10.46
C ASP A 21 12.46 -11.20 11.24
N THR A 22 12.52 -12.06 12.26
CA THR A 22 13.72 -12.25 13.08
C THR A 22 14.86 -12.98 12.35
N THR A 23 14.60 -13.57 11.19
CA THR A 23 15.60 -14.22 10.34
C THR A 23 16.21 -13.27 9.31
N GLY A 24 15.62 -12.09 9.14
CA GLY A 24 16.04 -11.07 8.16
C GLY A 24 15.33 -11.22 6.80
N GLN A 25 14.27 -12.02 6.72
CA GLN A 25 13.40 -12.12 5.55
C GLN A 25 12.49 -10.88 5.48
N LEU A 26 12.35 -10.29 4.29
CA LEU A 26 11.37 -9.23 4.03
C LEU A 26 9.97 -9.85 4.03
N ILE A 27 9.12 -9.38 4.93
CA ILE A 27 7.76 -9.91 5.15
C ILE A 27 6.67 -8.87 4.94
N GLY A 28 7.02 -7.59 4.74
CA GLY A 28 6.03 -6.55 4.59
C GLY A 28 6.59 -5.20 4.17
N ILE A 29 5.67 -4.34 3.74
CA ILE A 29 5.92 -2.92 3.46
C ILE A 29 4.81 -2.09 4.09
N ARG A 30 5.13 -0.85 4.43
CA ARG A 30 4.15 0.20 4.72
C ARG A 30 4.13 1.20 3.59
N ILE A 31 2.95 1.54 3.09
CA ILE A 31 2.72 2.58 2.09
C ILE A 31 1.88 3.69 2.72
N GLN A 32 2.37 4.92 2.65
CA GLN A 32 1.58 6.11 3.00
C GLN A 32 0.87 6.65 1.76
N ILE A 33 -0.39 7.05 1.93
CA ILE A 33 -1.23 7.65 0.90
C ILE A 33 -1.81 8.95 1.45
N ASP A 34 -1.45 10.06 0.81
CA ASP A 34 -1.89 11.40 1.15
C ASP A 34 -2.78 11.95 0.04
N PHE A 35 -3.90 12.56 0.43
CA PHE A 35 -4.80 13.27 -0.47
C PHE A 35 -4.50 14.76 -0.47
N ALA A 36 -4.85 15.41 -1.58
CA ALA A 36 -4.67 16.86 -1.71
C ALA A 36 -5.63 17.65 -0.80
N ASP A 37 -6.73 17.04 -0.36
CA ASP A 37 -7.73 17.63 0.51
C ASP A 37 -8.47 16.54 1.31
N GLU A 38 -9.33 16.94 2.23
CA GLU A 38 -10.18 16.04 3.01
C GLU A 38 -11.33 15.43 2.19
N PHE A 39 -11.77 14.24 2.58
CA PHE A 39 -12.97 13.64 2.01
C PHE A 39 -14.22 14.37 2.51
N GLU A 40 -15.05 14.86 1.59
CA GLU A 40 -16.35 15.50 1.93
C GLU A 40 -17.44 14.49 2.33
N LYS A 41 -17.24 13.21 2.02
CA LYS A 41 -18.16 12.10 2.30
C LYS A 41 -17.40 10.80 2.49
N ASN A 42 -18.06 9.84 3.15
CA ASN A 42 -17.59 8.46 3.16
C ASN A 42 -17.62 7.88 1.74
N LEU A 43 -16.49 7.35 1.29
CA LEU A 43 -16.33 6.73 -0.02
C LEU A 43 -15.62 5.39 0.13
N ILE A 44 -15.91 4.47 -0.78
CA ILE A 44 -15.20 3.18 -0.86
C ILE A 44 -14.13 3.30 -1.94
N LEU A 45 -12.89 3.02 -1.56
CA LEU A 45 -11.77 2.90 -2.47
C LEU A 45 -11.40 1.42 -2.62
N THR A 46 -11.09 1.00 -3.83
CA THR A 46 -10.59 -0.36 -4.12
C THR A 46 -9.08 -0.31 -4.31
N HIS A 47 -8.38 -1.19 -3.62
CA HIS A 47 -6.94 -1.32 -3.64
C HIS A 47 -6.55 -2.65 -4.27
N MET A 48 -5.68 -2.60 -5.28
CA MET A 48 -5.16 -3.79 -5.94
C MET A 48 -3.65 -3.77 -5.88
N PHE A 49 -3.07 -4.78 -5.22
CA PHE A 49 -1.63 -4.90 -5.04
C PHE A 49 -1.06 -5.92 -6.02
N TYR A 50 -0.08 -5.49 -6.81
CA TYR A 50 0.55 -6.29 -7.85
C TYR A 50 2.03 -6.53 -7.55
N GLN A 51 2.50 -7.70 -7.96
CA GLN A 51 3.90 -8.00 -8.23
C GLN A 51 4.02 -8.28 -9.74
N ASP A 52 4.80 -7.47 -10.44
CA ASP A 52 4.89 -7.39 -11.88
C ASP A 52 3.48 -7.25 -12.50
N ILE A 53 2.97 -8.33 -13.09
CA ILE A 53 1.63 -8.40 -13.70
C ILE A 53 0.63 -9.21 -12.87
N SER A 54 1.08 -9.88 -11.80
CA SER A 54 0.26 -10.76 -10.99
C SER A 54 -0.33 -10.01 -9.81
N MET A 55 -1.66 -10.03 -9.69
CA MET A 55 -2.35 -9.50 -8.51
C MET A 55 -2.10 -10.44 -7.32
N ARG A 56 -1.69 -9.87 -6.19
CA ARG A 56 -1.39 -10.61 -4.96
C ARG A 56 -2.51 -10.51 -3.93
N THR A 57 -3.08 -9.31 -3.79
CA THR A 57 -4.25 -9.09 -2.93
C THR A 57 -5.07 -7.91 -3.44
N GLU A 58 -6.35 -7.92 -3.09
CA GLU A 58 -7.33 -6.88 -3.40
C GLU A 58 -8.20 -6.65 -2.16
N PHE A 59 -8.53 -5.38 -1.89
CA PHE A 59 -9.44 -5.04 -0.82
C PHE A 59 -10.17 -3.73 -1.06
N ASP A 60 -11.35 -3.60 -0.45
CA ASP A 60 -12.11 -2.36 -0.40
C ASP A 60 -11.93 -1.70 0.97
N LEU A 61 -11.72 -0.38 0.96
CA LEU A 61 -11.57 0.44 2.16
C LEU A 61 -12.63 1.55 2.16
N GLU A 62 -13.46 1.59 3.21
CA GLU A 62 -14.28 2.77 3.48
C GLU A 62 -13.40 3.87 4.09
N VAL A 63 -13.23 4.96 3.34
CA VAL A 63 -12.55 6.17 3.78
C VAL A 63 -13.61 7.16 4.26
N ASN A 64 -13.54 7.50 5.54
CA ASN A 64 -14.50 8.38 6.18
C ASN A 64 -14.27 9.85 5.82
N THR A 65 -15.31 10.65 6.05
CA THR A 65 -15.26 12.11 5.95
C THR A 65 -14.14 12.70 6.82
N GLY A 66 -13.42 13.72 6.33
CA GLY A 66 -12.36 14.42 7.07
C GLY A 66 -10.98 13.75 7.01
N ILE A 67 -10.86 12.57 6.39
CA ILE A 67 -9.57 11.90 6.22
C ILE A 67 -8.75 12.60 5.13
N THR A 68 -7.48 12.87 5.42
CA THR A 68 -6.49 13.45 4.47
C THR A 68 -5.36 12.49 4.14
N HIS A 69 -5.19 11.43 4.92
CA HIS A 69 -4.20 10.39 4.67
C HIS A 69 -4.59 9.07 5.34
N TYR A 70 -4.00 7.98 4.89
CA TYR A 70 -3.95 6.72 5.62
C TYR A 70 -2.70 5.94 5.22
N VAL A 71 -2.38 4.91 5.99
CA VAL A 71 -1.28 3.98 5.68
C VAL A 71 -1.82 2.57 5.50
N VAL A 72 -1.21 1.85 4.56
CA VAL A 72 -1.48 0.44 4.28
C VAL A 72 -0.21 -0.35 4.54
N ASP A 73 -0.29 -1.30 5.45
CA ASP A 73 0.72 -2.34 5.60
C ASP A 73 0.31 -3.53 4.75
N ILE A 74 1.22 -4.03 3.91
CA ILE A 74 0.99 -5.20 3.06
C ILE A 74 2.07 -6.23 3.37
N TYR A 75 1.64 -7.37 3.90
CA TYR A 75 2.51 -8.47 4.30
C TYR A 75 2.41 -9.64 3.32
N GLY A 76 3.49 -10.39 3.16
CA GLY A 76 3.52 -11.56 2.29
C GLY A 76 4.93 -12.07 1.98
N PRO A 77 5.04 -13.14 1.16
CA PRO A 77 6.32 -13.69 0.74
C PRO A 77 6.91 -12.85 -0.40
N TYR A 78 7.63 -11.79 -0.05
CA TYR A 78 8.27 -10.91 -1.04
C TYR A 78 9.43 -11.61 -1.77
N GLU A 79 9.54 -11.30 -3.06
CA GLU A 79 10.62 -11.74 -3.95
C GLU A 79 11.20 -10.51 -4.66
N VAL A 80 12.32 -10.69 -5.37
CA VAL A 80 12.85 -9.63 -6.25
C VAL A 80 11.83 -9.37 -7.36
N GLY A 81 11.51 -8.10 -7.61
CA GLY A 81 10.57 -7.70 -8.66
C GLY A 81 10.03 -6.30 -8.47
N ASP A 82 9.23 -5.87 -9.44
CA ASP A 82 8.52 -4.59 -9.38
C ASP A 82 7.15 -4.80 -8.76
N TYR A 83 6.74 -3.86 -7.91
CA TYR A 83 5.47 -3.92 -7.21
C TYR A 83 4.71 -2.61 -7.38
N CYS A 84 3.39 -2.71 -7.27
CA CYS A 84 2.52 -1.54 -7.41
C CYS A 84 1.23 -1.72 -6.62
N LEU A 85 0.96 -0.79 -5.69
CA LEU A 85 -0.38 -0.63 -5.12
C LEU A 85 -1.17 0.33 -6.02
N LYS A 86 -2.25 -0.14 -6.63
CA LYS A 86 -3.16 0.69 -7.43
C LYS A 86 -4.43 0.98 -6.64
N ILE A 87 -4.95 2.20 -6.77
CA ILE A 87 -6.09 2.69 -6.00
C ILE A 87 -7.15 3.17 -6.99
N TYR A 88 -8.39 2.72 -6.79
CA TYR A 88 -9.52 2.99 -7.66
C TYR A 88 -10.71 3.55 -6.88
N PHE A 89 -11.53 4.34 -7.56
CA PHE A 89 -12.84 4.77 -7.08
C PHE A 89 -13.89 4.51 -8.16
N GLY A 90 -14.88 3.66 -7.86
CA GLY A 90 -15.91 3.29 -8.84
C GLY A 90 -15.33 2.73 -10.14
N GLY A 91 -14.23 1.98 -10.06
CA GLY A 91 -13.49 1.45 -11.21
C GLY A 91 -12.58 2.44 -11.94
N MET A 92 -12.57 3.72 -11.58
CA MET A 92 -11.64 4.71 -12.14
C MET A 92 -10.33 4.72 -11.35
N PRO A 93 -9.16 4.62 -11.99
CA PRO A 93 -7.88 4.72 -11.29
C PRO A 93 -7.68 6.15 -10.78
N ILE A 94 -7.35 6.30 -9.49
CA ILE A 94 -7.12 7.60 -8.84
C ILE A 94 -5.69 7.79 -8.34
N GLY A 95 -4.89 6.72 -8.31
CA GLY A 95 -3.47 6.80 -8.01
C GLY A 95 -2.80 5.43 -7.91
N SER A 96 -1.49 5.46 -7.75
CA SER A 96 -0.67 4.27 -7.61
C SER A 96 0.63 4.54 -6.86
N CYS A 97 1.16 3.52 -6.20
CA CYS A 97 2.47 3.54 -5.55
C CYS A 97 3.34 2.42 -6.15
N PRO A 98 4.09 2.68 -7.22
CA PRO A 98 5.11 1.76 -7.72
C PRO A 98 6.37 1.79 -6.84
N PHE A 99 7.00 0.63 -6.64
CA PHE A 99 8.30 0.48 -5.98
C PHE A 99 8.96 -0.84 -6.40
N SER A 100 10.25 -1.00 -6.11
CA SER A 100 11.00 -2.20 -6.47
C SER A 100 11.57 -2.87 -5.22
N VAL A 101 11.53 -4.20 -5.23
CA VAL A 101 12.25 -5.05 -4.26
C VAL A 101 13.47 -5.60 -4.96
N VAL A 102 14.65 -5.33 -4.40
CA VAL A 102 15.93 -5.74 -4.97
C VAL A 102 16.73 -6.57 -3.97
N ALA A 103 17.63 -7.40 -4.48
CA ALA A 103 18.58 -8.12 -3.65
C ALA A 103 19.80 -7.23 -3.32
N ASP A 104 20.06 -7.02 -2.04
CA ASP A 104 21.28 -6.42 -1.54
C ASP A 104 22.06 -7.46 -0.74
N THR A 105 23.15 -7.94 -1.34
CA THR A 105 24.06 -8.94 -0.77
C THR A 105 23.35 -10.26 -0.43
N SER A 106 22.77 -10.36 0.76
CA SER A 106 22.08 -11.55 1.28
C SER A 106 20.66 -11.27 1.81
N ARG A 107 20.10 -10.09 1.54
CA ARG A 107 18.75 -9.71 1.98
C ARG A 107 17.98 -9.00 0.87
N LEU A 108 16.66 -9.08 0.91
CA LEU A 108 15.81 -8.25 0.08
C LEU A 108 15.68 -6.86 0.72
N ILE A 109 15.76 -5.82 -0.10
CA ILE A 109 15.52 -4.44 0.31
C ILE A 109 14.44 -3.83 -0.57
N VAL A 110 13.66 -2.93 0.02
CA VAL A 110 12.69 -2.11 -0.71
C VAL A 110 13.38 -0.79 -1.03
N GLU A 111 13.38 -0.38 -2.29
CA GLU A 111 13.93 0.92 -2.67
C GLU A 111 13.01 2.06 -2.19
N GLY A 112 13.62 3.16 -1.73
CA GLY A 112 12.88 4.37 -1.37
C GLY A 112 12.19 4.36 0.00
N VAL A 113 12.34 3.31 0.82
CA VAL A 113 11.85 3.33 2.22
C VAL A 113 12.75 4.15 3.13
N SER A 114 12.14 4.81 4.11
CA SER A 114 12.83 5.65 5.10
C SER A 114 13.23 4.90 6.37
N ARG A 115 12.64 3.71 6.60
CA ARG A 115 12.80 2.97 7.85
C ARG A 115 12.68 1.45 7.65
N TYR A 116 13.43 0.73 8.47
CA TYR A 116 13.42 -0.74 8.54
C TYR A 116 12.98 -1.17 9.94
N VAL A 117 12.07 -2.15 10.02
CA VAL A 117 11.50 -2.64 11.27
C VAL A 117 11.61 -4.15 11.32
N THR A 118 12.19 -4.70 12.39
CA THR A 118 12.19 -6.14 12.67
C THR A 118 11.03 -6.49 13.59
N THR A 119 10.27 -7.53 13.26
CA THR A 119 9.12 -8.01 14.04
C THR A 119 9.20 -9.51 14.28
N SER A 120 8.46 -10.02 15.26
CA SER A 120 8.32 -11.46 15.49
C SER A 120 7.29 -12.15 14.58
N HIS A 121 6.62 -11.39 13.70
CA HIS A 121 5.67 -11.94 12.76
C HIS A 121 6.41 -12.62 11.61
N THR A 122 5.78 -13.63 11.03
CA THR A 122 6.12 -14.19 9.73
C THR A 122 4.92 -14.03 8.82
N SER A 123 5.12 -14.01 7.50
CA SER A 123 4.02 -13.87 6.56
C SER A 123 4.25 -14.74 5.33
N ASP A 124 3.66 -15.92 5.34
CA ASP A 124 3.69 -16.85 4.20
C ASP A 124 2.52 -16.60 3.23
N GLU A 125 1.56 -15.76 3.62
CA GLU A 125 0.37 -15.42 2.84
C GLU A 125 0.21 -13.89 2.74
N TRP A 126 -0.38 -13.46 1.62
CA TRP A 126 -0.65 -12.05 1.37
C TRP A 126 -1.81 -11.55 2.21
N HIS A 127 -1.58 -10.55 3.04
CA HIS A 127 -2.60 -9.88 3.81
C HIS A 127 -2.26 -8.40 4.03
N TYR A 128 -3.23 -7.63 4.53
CA TYR A 128 -3.07 -6.20 4.72
C TYR A 128 -3.64 -5.74 6.05
N SER A 129 -3.18 -4.58 6.50
CA SER A 129 -3.83 -3.80 7.56
C SER A 129 -3.80 -2.31 7.20
N VAL A 130 -4.82 -1.57 7.66
CA VAL A 130 -4.95 -0.13 7.39
C VAL A 130 -5.03 0.63 8.71
N SER A 131 -4.39 1.80 8.76
CA SER A 131 -4.55 2.78 9.84
C SER A 131 -4.65 4.21 9.30
N PHE A 132 -5.40 5.06 10.00
CA PHE A 132 -5.69 6.46 9.68
C PHE A 132 -4.96 7.43 10.61
#